data_AF-A0A1E5IT91-F1
#
_entry.id   AF-A0A1E5IT91-F1
#
_cell.length_a   1.000
_cell.length_b   1.000
_cell.length_c   1.000
_cell.angle_alpha   90.00
_cell.angle_beta   90.00
_cell.angle_gamma   90.00
#
_symmetry.space_group_name_H-M   'P 1'
#
loop_
_entity.id
_entity.type
_entity.pdbx_description
1 polymer ?
#
loop_
_entity_poly.entity_id
_entity_poly.type
_entity_poly.pdbx_seq_one_letter_code
_entity_poly.pdbx_strand_id
1 'polypeptide(L)'
;MKKLIIASVVLSLCGCAMTDTKETAPDVNQVPEKVYLSGMSNELATDALLVSLINKNYMAKKVASNRIGVQLGGHQFVLQPSLNPQGVDRILASRYYAVHPKLANSQDLMVLIGSLNHKLNFAKFTLRDNGKVIQVQGAATFVGTLELEELRRFLIWTDDALKQVAKSLPNSAEELIKPMPVMP
;
A
#
# COMPACT_ATOMS: atom_id res chain seq x y z
N MET A 1 3.61 69.37 -38.03
CA MET A 1 2.97 69.40 -36.69
C MET A 1 3.23 68.09 -35.97
N LYS A 2 3.57 68.15 -34.67
CA LYS A 2 3.70 67.06 -33.66
C LYS A 2 4.90 66.10 -33.87
N LYS A 3 6.05 66.34 -33.20
CA LYS A 3 6.46 65.98 -31.82
C LYS A 3 6.56 64.46 -31.57
N LEU A 4 7.76 63.96 -31.21
CA LEU A 4 8.09 63.49 -29.85
C LEU A 4 9.50 62.88 -29.78
N ILE A 5 10.34 63.46 -28.92
CA ILE A 5 11.58 62.90 -28.35
C ILE A 5 11.16 62.21 -27.05
N ILE A 6 11.51 60.94 -26.84
CA ILE A 6 11.54 60.32 -25.50
C ILE A 6 12.73 59.36 -25.41
N ALA A 7 13.63 59.69 -24.50
CA ALA A 7 14.68 58.84 -23.96
C ALA A 7 14.10 57.89 -22.89
N SER A 8 14.62 56.66 -22.80
CA SER A 8 14.36 55.69 -21.73
C SER A 8 15.68 54.91 -21.58
N VAL A 9 16.53 55.27 -20.62
CA VAL A 9 16.55 54.88 -19.19
C VAL A 9 16.70 53.37 -19.00
N VAL A 10 17.93 53.00 -18.66
CA VAL A 10 18.42 51.72 -18.14
C VAL A 10 17.68 51.34 -16.87
N LEU A 11 17.25 50.08 -16.75
CA LEU A 11 17.02 49.41 -15.47
C LEU A 11 17.39 47.93 -15.58
N SER A 12 18.55 47.62 -15.03
CA SER A 12 19.09 46.30 -14.72
C SER A 12 18.23 45.57 -13.70
N LEU A 13 17.67 44.42 -14.07
CA LEU A 13 17.01 43.50 -13.15
C LEU A 13 18.05 42.53 -12.56
N CYS A 14 18.68 42.93 -11.45
CA CYS A 14 19.27 41.99 -10.49
C CYS A 14 18.14 41.49 -9.57
N GLY A 15 17.60 40.31 -9.86
CA GLY A 15 16.71 39.60 -8.96
C GLY A 15 17.47 38.57 -8.14
N CYS A 16 18.14 39.00 -7.07
CA CYS A 16 18.54 38.09 -5.99
C CYS A 16 17.32 37.91 -5.07
N ALA A 17 16.53 36.86 -5.29
CA ALA A 17 15.50 36.45 -4.34
C ALA A 17 16.18 35.70 -3.20
N MET A 18 16.50 36.42 -2.12
CA MET A 18 16.83 35.86 -0.82
C MET A 18 15.52 35.32 -0.23
N THR A 19 15.31 34.00 -0.27
CA THR A 19 14.19 33.37 0.42
C THR A 19 14.54 33.21 1.89
N ASP A 20 14.15 34.21 2.69
CA ASP A 20 13.85 34.03 4.11
C ASP A 20 12.51 33.30 4.22
N THR A 21 12.52 32.08 4.76
CA THR A 21 11.30 31.43 5.26
C THR A 21 11.69 30.47 6.38
N LYS A 22 11.74 30.97 7.61
CA LYS A 22 10.70 30.76 8.64
C LYS A 22 10.37 29.28 8.82
N GLU A 23 10.97 28.70 9.87
CA GLU A 23 10.42 27.51 10.53
C GLU A 23 8.94 27.77 10.83
N THR A 24 8.09 27.09 10.07
CA THR A 24 6.65 27.14 10.26
C THR A 24 6.35 26.24 11.44
N ALA A 25 5.77 26.79 12.50
CA ALA A 25 5.27 26.01 13.63
C ALA A 25 4.34 24.89 13.11
N PRO A 26 4.37 23.69 13.71
CA PRO A 26 3.56 22.57 13.22
C PRO A 26 2.08 22.95 13.29
N ASP A 27 1.44 22.97 12.12
CA ASP A 27 0.01 23.18 11.98
C ASP A 27 -0.72 22.02 12.66
N VAL A 28 -1.47 22.34 13.72
CA VAL A 28 -2.21 21.40 14.57
C VAL A 28 -3.32 20.66 13.79
N ASN A 29 -3.61 21.08 12.54
CA ASN A 29 -4.56 20.44 11.65
C ASN A 29 -3.94 19.52 10.58
N GLN A 30 -2.61 19.34 10.56
CA GLN A 30 -2.01 18.40 9.62
C GLN A 30 -2.24 16.95 10.07
N VAL A 31 -3.12 16.26 9.34
CA VAL A 31 -3.31 14.82 9.49
C VAL A 31 -1.95 14.12 9.32
N PRO A 32 -1.52 13.24 10.25
CA PRO A 32 -0.22 12.61 10.18
C PRO A 32 -0.01 11.89 8.85
N GLU A 33 0.96 12.33 8.05
CA GLU A 33 1.40 11.64 6.83
C GLU A 33 2.31 10.44 7.14
N LYS A 34 2.85 10.43 8.35
CA LYS A 34 3.84 9.50 8.82
C LYS A 34 3.37 8.83 10.12
N VAL A 35 3.69 7.56 10.26
CA VAL A 35 3.38 6.75 11.45
C VAL A 35 4.68 6.21 12.01
N TYR A 36 5.04 6.62 13.22
CA TYR A 36 6.20 6.05 13.92
C TYR A 36 5.80 4.71 14.54
N LEU A 37 6.49 3.63 14.17
CA LEU A 37 6.17 2.26 14.57
C LEU A 37 7.32 1.54 15.27
N SER A 38 8.49 2.17 15.36
CA SER A 38 9.67 1.59 16.03
C SER A 38 9.39 1.30 17.51
N GLY A 39 9.85 0.16 17.99
CA GLY A 39 9.67 -0.28 19.38
C GLY A 39 8.24 -0.66 19.78
N MET A 40 7.27 -0.61 18.87
CA MET A 40 5.89 -1.04 19.13
C MET A 40 5.74 -2.56 18.99
N SER A 41 4.78 -3.14 19.73
CA SER A 41 4.29 -4.49 19.42
C SER A 41 3.45 -4.48 18.14
N ASN A 42 3.17 -5.65 17.56
CA ASN A 42 2.30 -5.75 16.39
C ASN A 42 0.90 -5.17 16.65
N GLU A 43 0.34 -5.38 17.84
CA GLU A 43 -0.99 -4.90 18.23
C GLU A 43 -1.00 -3.36 18.37
N LEU A 44 -0.02 -2.79 19.05
CA LEU A 44 0.10 -1.33 19.20
C LEU A 44 0.35 -0.67 17.84
N ALA A 45 1.22 -1.25 17.01
CA ALA A 45 1.45 -0.78 15.65
C ALA A 45 0.18 -0.86 14.78
N THR A 46 -0.65 -1.87 15.00
CA THR A 46 -1.94 -2.04 14.30
C THR A 46 -2.89 -0.91 14.69
N ASP A 47 -2.99 -0.59 15.98
CA ASP A 47 -3.87 0.48 16.45
C ASP A 47 -3.39 1.86 15.98
N ALA A 48 -2.09 2.14 16.07
CA ALA A 48 -1.48 3.38 15.58
C ALA A 48 -1.68 3.56 14.06
N LEU A 49 -1.46 2.50 13.28
CA LEU A 49 -1.68 2.52 11.84
C LEU A 49 -3.16 2.71 11.50
N LEU A 50 -4.07 2.03 12.21
CA LEU A 50 -5.52 2.17 11.97
C LEU A 50 -5.99 3.61 12.20
N VAL A 51 -5.60 4.23 13.32
CA VAL A 51 -5.94 5.63 13.63
C VAL A 51 -5.44 6.55 12.51
N SER A 52 -4.20 6.35 12.07
CA SER A 52 -3.58 7.16 11.03
C SER A 52 -4.30 7.02 9.67
N LEU A 53 -4.70 5.79 9.31
CA LEU A 53 -5.49 5.50 8.10
C LEU A 53 -6.87 6.17 8.16
N ILE A 54 -7.58 6.05 9.28
CA ILE A 54 -8.90 6.69 9.47
C ILE A 54 -8.78 8.21 9.37
N ASN A 55 -7.77 8.80 10.02
CA ASN A 55 -7.58 10.25 9.98
C ASN A 55 -7.27 10.76 8.56
N LYS A 56 -6.65 9.93 7.71
CA LYS A 56 -6.44 10.20 6.26
C LYS A 56 -7.64 9.78 5.38
N ASN A 57 -8.80 9.51 5.97
CA ASN A 57 -10.04 9.12 5.30
C ASN A 57 -9.94 7.82 4.48
N TYR A 58 -9.05 6.90 4.85
CA TYR A 58 -9.08 5.55 4.30
C TYR A 58 -10.25 4.77 4.92
N MET A 59 -10.96 4.02 4.09
CA MET A 59 -11.90 3.01 4.55
C MET A 59 -11.10 1.84 5.14
N ALA A 60 -10.88 1.89 6.45
CA ALA A 60 -10.10 0.91 7.19
C ALA A 60 -10.83 0.46 8.46
N LYS A 61 -10.68 -0.80 8.83
CA LYS A 61 -11.16 -1.32 10.11
C LYS A 61 -10.29 -2.42 10.67
N LYS A 62 -10.30 -2.58 11.98
CA LYS A 62 -9.64 -3.70 12.64
C LYS A 62 -10.37 -5.01 12.29
N VAL A 63 -9.63 -6.01 11.81
CA VAL A 63 -10.16 -7.35 11.46
C VAL A 63 -9.60 -8.46 12.34
N ALA A 64 -8.54 -8.18 13.09
CA ALA A 64 -8.04 -8.98 14.21
C ALA A 64 -7.17 -8.10 15.14
N SER A 65 -6.69 -8.63 16.25
CA SER A 65 -5.83 -7.89 17.20
C SER A 65 -4.63 -7.20 16.54
N ASN A 66 -4.04 -7.84 15.53
CA ASN A 66 -2.86 -7.38 14.79
C ASN A 66 -3.11 -7.20 13.29
N ARG A 67 -4.36 -6.98 12.87
CA ARG A 67 -4.73 -6.89 11.44
C ARG A 67 -5.74 -5.80 11.16
N ILE A 68 -5.55 -5.11 10.04
CA ILE A 68 -6.43 -4.05 9.53
C ILE A 68 -6.92 -4.45 8.14
N GLY A 69 -8.22 -4.46 7.93
CA GLY A 69 -8.80 -4.47 6.58
C GLY A 69 -8.79 -3.06 6.02
N VAL A 70 -8.40 -2.88 4.76
CA VAL A 70 -8.39 -1.60 4.05
C VAL A 70 -9.03 -1.77 2.67
N GLN A 71 -9.95 -0.88 2.30
CA GLN A 71 -10.50 -0.77 0.95
C GLN A 71 -9.64 0.22 0.15
N LEU A 72 -9.21 -0.20 -1.03
CA LEU A 72 -8.51 0.65 -1.99
C LEU A 72 -9.12 0.43 -3.39
N GLY A 73 -9.81 1.44 -3.91
CA GLY A 73 -10.58 1.29 -5.15
C GLY A 73 -11.62 0.17 -5.01
N GLY A 74 -11.60 -0.79 -5.94
CA GLY A 74 -12.49 -1.97 -5.92
C GLY A 74 -11.97 -3.19 -5.15
N HIS A 75 -10.83 -3.08 -4.46
CA HIS A 75 -10.17 -4.22 -3.83
C HIS A 75 -9.90 -4.00 -2.34
N GLN A 76 -9.83 -5.11 -1.60
CA GLN A 76 -9.56 -5.10 -0.18
C GLN A 76 -8.25 -5.78 0.14
N PHE A 77 -7.51 -5.20 1.08
CA PHE A 77 -6.27 -5.73 1.61
C PHE A 77 -6.41 -5.97 3.10
N VAL A 78 -5.69 -6.97 3.61
CA VAL A 78 -5.39 -7.08 5.04
C VAL A 78 -3.96 -6.64 5.28
N LEU A 79 -3.80 -5.57 6.04
CA LEU A 79 -2.52 -5.09 6.52
C LEU A 79 -2.21 -5.71 7.87
N GLN A 80 -0.98 -6.17 8.04
CA GLN A 80 -0.48 -6.73 9.28
C GLN A 80 0.93 -6.16 9.54
N PRO A 81 1.09 -5.29 10.55
CA PRO A 81 2.42 -4.97 11.07
C PRO A 81 3.14 -6.24 11.49
N SER A 82 4.42 -6.36 11.12
CA SER A 82 5.22 -7.52 11.43
C SER A 82 6.55 -7.12 12.05
N LEU A 83 6.78 -7.66 13.24
CA LEU A 83 8.04 -7.57 13.97
C LEU A 83 9.17 -8.31 13.23
N ASN A 84 10.33 -7.66 13.24
CA ASN A 84 11.64 -8.29 13.15
C ASN A 84 12.29 -8.22 14.57
N PRO A 85 13.50 -8.77 14.77
CA PRO A 85 14.20 -8.70 16.07
C PRO A 85 14.48 -7.29 16.62
N GLN A 86 14.39 -6.24 15.79
CA GLN A 86 14.62 -4.83 16.13
C GLN A 86 13.33 -4.00 16.30
N GLY A 87 12.15 -4.60 16.08
CA GLY A 87 10.86 -3.90 16.12
C GLY A 87 10.02 -4.14 14.86
N VAL A 88 8.90 -3.43 14.72
CA VAL A 88 8.11 -3.48 13.49
C VAL A 88 8.87 -2.72 12.40
N ASP A 89 9.25 -3.43 11.33
CA ASP A 89 10.00 -2.89 10.19
C ASP A 89 9.23 -3.03 8.85
N ARG A 90 8.07 -3.69 8.88
CA ARG A 90 7.29 -3.95 7.67
C ARG A 90 5.80 -4.05 7.93
N ILE A 91 5.03 -3.68 6.92
CA ILE A 91 3.60 -3.97 6.81
C ILE A 91 3.43 -5.09 5.77
N LEU A 92 2.90 -6.23 6.21
CA LEU A 92 2.48 -7.30 5.31
C LEU A 92 1.12 -6.95 4.73
N ALA A 93 1.01 -6.84 3.42
CA ALA A 93 -0.26 -6.61 2.73
C ALA A 93 -0.72 -7.90 2.06
N SER A 94 -1.87 -8.42 2.48
CA SER A 94 -2.41 -9.69 2.01
C SER A 94 -3.72 -9.50 1.25
N ARG A 95 -3.86 -10.21 0.13
CA ARG A 95 -5.13 -10.48 -0.54
C ARG A 95 -5.47 -11.96 -0.47
N TYR A 96 -6.75 -12.26 -0.34
CA TYR A 96 -7.26 -13.63 -0.23
C TYR A 96 -8.18 -13.94 -1.38
N TYR A 97 -8.07 -15.16 -1.89
CA TYR A 97 -8.90 -15.69 -2.95
C TYR A 97 -9.44 -17.05 -2.56
N ALA A 98 -10.75 -17.23 -2.70
CA ALA A 98 -11.42 -18.50 -2.52
C ALA A 98 -11.15 -19.37 -3.75
N VAL A 99 -10.82 -20.62 -3.51
CA VAL A 99 -10.57 -21.62 -4.54
C VAL A 99 -11.78 -22.54 -4.62
N HIS A 100 -12.30 -22.72 -5.82
CA HIS A 100 -13.40 -23.62 -6.09
C HIS A 100 -13.03 -25.08 -5.72
N PRO A 101 -13.94 -25.89 -5.16
CA PRO A 101 -13.63 -27.26 -4.73
C PRO A 101 -13.02 -28.17 -5.80
N LYS A 102 -13.37 -27.95 -7.08
CA LYS A 102 -12.77 -28.68 -8.23
C LYS A 102 -11.27 -28.43 -8.41
N LEU A 103 -10.77 -27.30 -7.95
CA LEU A 103 -9.35 -26.92 -8.05
C LEU A 103 -8.61 -27.10 -6.71
N ALA A 104 -9.32 -27.03 -5.59
CA ALA A 104 -8.76 -27.23 -4.26
C ALA A 104 -8.06 -28.59 -4.15
N ASN A 105 -6.84 -28.61 -3.62
CA ASN A 105 -5.98 -29.80 -3.48
C ASN A 105 -5.60 -30.50 -4.79
N SER A 106 -5.84 -29.88 -5.95
CA SER A 106 -5.35 -30.42 -7.22
C SER A 106 -3.84 -30.22 -7.38
N GLN A 107 -3.21 -31.13 -8.13
CA GLN A 107 -1.81 -30.97 -8.53
C GLN A 107 -1.60 -29.69 -9.34
N ASP A 108 -2.55 -29.37 -10.23
CA ASP A 108 -2.48 -28.17 -11.09
C ASP A 108 -2.41 -26.89 -10.27
N LEU A 109 -3.18 -26.79 -9.18
CA LEU A 109 -3.10 -25.66 -8.27
C LEU A 109 -1.72 -25.55 -7.61
N MET A 110 -1.14 -26.67 -7.17
CA MET A 110 0.20 -26.66 -6.57
C MET A 110 1.27 -26.23 -7.59
N VAL A 111 1.19 -26.72 -8.82
CA VAL A 111 2.09 -26.34 -9.92
C VAL A 111 1.95 -24.87 -10.27
N LEU A 112 0.72 -24.34 -10.31
CA LEU A 112 0.45 -22.93 -10.54
C LEU A 112 1.09 -22.07 -9.45
N ILE A 113 0.85 -22.37 -8.18
CA ILE A 113 1.41 -21.61 -7.04
C ILE A 113 2.95 -21.69 -7.03
N GLY A 114 3.53 -22.85 -7.32
CA GLY A 114 4.97 -23.01 -7.48
C GLY A 114 5.53 -22.13 -8.60
N SER A 115 4.86 -22.14 -9.76
CA SER A 115 5.24 -21.34 -10.92
C SER A 115 5.17 -19.84 -10.67
N LEU A 116 4.09 -19.37 -10.02
CA LEU A 116 3.93 -17.96 -9.65
C LEU A 116 5.04 -17.51 -8.70
N ASN A 117 5.33 -18.30 -7.66
CA ASN A 117 6.39 -18.02 -6.71
C ASN A 117 7.80 -18.09 -7.30
N HIS A 118 8.00 -18.86 -8.37
CA HIS A 118 9.29 -18.94 -9.06
C HIS A 118 9.50 -17.74 -10.01
N LYS A 119 8.44 -17.30 -10.69
CA LYS A 119 8.52 -16.25 -11.73
C LYS A 119 8.35 -14.83 -11.17
N LEU A 120 7.67 -14.66 -10.05
CA LEU A 120 7.27 -13.36 -9.52
C LEU A 120 7.92 -13.14 -8.15
N ASN A 121 8.44 -11.94 -7.93
CA ASN A 121 9.15 -11.56 -6.71
C ASN A 121 8.45 -10.47 -5.87
N PHE A 122 7.30 -9.97 -6.33
CA PHE A 122 6.58 -8.90 -5.62
C PHE A 122 5.76 -9.39 -4.43
N ALA A 123 5.38 -10.66 -4.43
CA ALA A 123 4.56 -11.26 -3.39
C ALA A 123 4.80 -12.77 -3.29
N LYS A 124 4.50 -13.33 -2.12
CA LYS A 124 4.45 -14.76 -1.89
C LYS A 124 3.01 -15.25 -2.05
N PHE A 125 2.83 -16.28 -2.86
CA PHE A 125 1.58 -17.01 -3.04
C PHE A 125 1.59 -18.24 -2.15
N THR A 126 0.58 -18.40 -1.30
CA THR A 126 0.49 -19.52 -0.35
C THR A 126 -0.91 -20.12 -0.37
N LEU A 127 -0.97 -21.45 -0.21
CA LEU A 127 -2.22 -22.18 -0.02
C LEU A 127 -2.53 -22.29 1.46
N ARG A 128 -3.78 -21.99 1.83
CA ARG A 128 -4.34 -22.11 3.17
C ARG A 128 -5.57 -23.00 3.17
N ASP A 129 -5.96 -23.44 4.36
CA ASP A 129 -7.20 -24.19 4.60
C ASP A 129 -7.34 -25.41 3.68
N ASN A 130 -6.26 -26.18 3.55
CA ASN A 130 -6.17 -27.34 2.65
C ASN A 130 -6.53 -26.95 1.20
N GLY A 131 -5.82 -25.96 0.66
CA GLY A 131 -5.94 -25.52 -0.73
C GLY A 131 -7.23 -24.76 -1.07
N LYS A 132 -8.09 -24.46 -0.09
CA LYS A 132 -9.35 -23.72 -0.30
C LYS A 132 -9.15 -22.22 -0.42
N VAL A 133 -8.03 -21.70 0.07
CA VAL A 133 -7.73 -20.27 0.04
C VAL A 133 -6.32 -20.05 -0.50
N ILE A 134 -6.19 -19.14 -1.45
CA ILE A 134 -4.90 -18.57 -1.85
C ILE A 134 -4.72 -17.26 -1.09
N GLN A 135 -3.64 -17.15 -0.33
CA GLN A 135 -3.17 -15.88 0.20
C GLN A 135 -2.00 -15.39 -0.67
N VAL A 136 -2.14 -14.17 -1.18
CA VAL A 136 -1.04 -13.44 -1.82
C VAL A 136 -0.56 -12.35 -0.88
N GLN A 137 0.70 -12.38 -0.49
CA GLN A 137 1.27 -11.49 0.52
C GLN A 137 2.51 -10.77 0.01
N GLY A 138 2.45 -9.45 -0.08
CA GLY A 138 3.62 -8.58 -0.23
C GLY A 138 4.05 -7.98 1.09
N ALA A 139 5.23 -7.36 1.12
CA ALA A 139 5.75 -6.66 2.30
C ALA A 139 6.25 -5.25 1.92
N ALA A 140 5.70 -4.22 2.56
CA ALA A 140 6.23 -2.87 2.52
C ALA A 140 7.18 -2.67 3.70
N THR A 141 8.48 -2.54 3.43
CA THR A 141 9.52 -2.34 4.45
C THR A 141 9.81 -0.86 4.67
N PHE A 142 10.07 -0.46 5.90
CA PHE A 142 10.39 0.91 6.29
C PHE A 142 11.34 0.93 7.49
N VAL A 143 11.94 2.07 7.80
CA VAL A 143 12.88 2.22 8.93
C VAL A 143 12.29 3.15 9.97
N GLY A 144 11.68 2.55 11.00
CA GLY A 144 11.11 3.23 12.18
C GLY A 144 9.82 4.02 11.92
N THR A 145 9.74 4.73 10.79
CA THR A 145 8.60 5.55 10.37
C THR A 145 8.07 5.06 9.03
N LEU A 146 6.75 4.86 8.96
CA LEU A 146 6.03 4.52 7.74
C LEU A 146 5.37 5.77 7.16
N GLU A 147 5.60 6.05 5.87
CA GLU A 147 4.84 7.09 5.16
C GLU A 147 3.58 6.48 4.53
N LEU A 148 2.42 7.08 4.82
CA LEU A 148 1.14 6.54 4.34
C LEU A 148 1.01 6.60 2.81
N GLU A 149 1.63 7.58 2.15
CA GLU A 149 1.66 7.65 0.69
C GLU A 149 2.56 6.57 0.06
N GLU A 150 3.62 6.14 0.74
CA GLU A 150 4.42 5.00 0.30
C GLU A 150 3.64 3.69 0.45
N LEU A 151 2.96 3.51 1.58
CA LEU A 151 2.06 2.38 1.78
C LEU A 151 0.98 2.34 0.68
N ARG A 152 0.32 3.48 0.40
CA ARG A 152 -0.68 3.59 -0.65
C ARG A 152 -0.12 3.18 -2.02
N ARG A 153 1.03 3.75 -2.42
CA ARG A 153 1.68 3.43 -3.70
C ARG A 153 2.02 1.94 -3.79
N PHE A 154 2.51 1.35 -2.71
CA PHE A 154 2.78 -0.08 -2.63
C PHE A 154 1.52 -0.93 -2.83
N LEU A 155 0.39 -0.55 -2.21
CA LEU A 155 -0.87 -1.27 -2.38
C LEU A 155 -1.41 -1.16 -3.81
N ILE A 156 -1.33 0.03 -4.44
CA ILE A 156 -1.70 0.24 -5.84
C ILE A 156 -0.85 -0.65 -6.76
N TRP A 157 0.48 -0.60 -6.58
CA TRP A 157 1.40 -1.41 -7.37
C TRP A 157 1.15 -2.92 -7.23
N THR A 158 0.89 -3.38 -6.00
CA THR A 158 0.53 -4.78 -5.72
C THR A 158 -0.77 -5.17 -6.42
N ASP A 159 -1.77 -4.29 -6.40
CA ASP A 159 -3.05 -4.51 -7.06
C ASP A 159 -2.89 -4.62 -8.58
N ASP A 160 -2.13 -3.73 -9.19
CA ASP A 160 -1.87 -3.74 -10.62
C ASP A 160 -1.06 -4.97 -11.04
N ALA A 161 -0.06 -5.38 -10.26
CA ALA A 161 0.66 -6.61 -10.49
C ALA A 161 -0.28 -7.83 -10.45
N LEU A 162 -1.20 -7.88 -9.49
CA LEU A 162 -2.21 -8.94 -9.40
C LEU A 162 -3.19 -8.95 -10.59
N LYS A 163 -3.58 -7.79 -11.12
CA LYS A 163 -4.37 -7.72 -12.36
C LYS A 163 -3.61 -8.30 -13.54
N GLN A 164 -2.30 -8.08 -13.63
CA GLN A 164 -1.48 -8.69 -14.69
C GLN A 164 -1.35 -10.20 -14.50
N VAL A 165 -1.23 -10.68 -13.26
CA VAL A 165 -1.28 -12.12 -12.97
C VAL A 165 -2.61 -12.70 -13.44
N ALA A 166 -3.74 -12.09 -13.09
CA ALA A 166 -5.07 -12.57 -13.50
C ALA A 166 -5.20 -12.70 -15.02
N LYS A 167 -4.72 -11.71 -15.80
CA LYS A 167 -4.71 -11.75 -17.26
C LYS A 167 -3.84 -12.86 -17.86
N SER A 168 -2.85 -13.34 -17.12
CA SER A 168 -1.97 -14.44 -17.55
C SER A 168 -2.53 -15.82 -17.24
N LEU A 169 -3.60 -15.91 -16.43
CA LEU A 169 -4.27 -17.16 -16.13
C LEU A 169 -5.20 -17.58 -17.27
N PRO A 170 -5.50 -18.88 -17.43
CA PRO A 170 -6.52 -19.33 -18.38
C PRO A 170 -7.88 -18.68 -18.10
N ASN A 171 -8.68 -18.44 -19.14
CA ASN A 171 -10.00 -17.78 -19.00
C ASN A 171 -10.94 -18.46 -18.00
N SER A 172 -10.81 -19.77 -17.80
CA SER A 172 -11.60 -20.53 -16.81
C SER A 172 -11.18 -20.26 -15.35
N ALA A 173 -10.07 -19.56 -15.11
CA ALA A 173 -9.57 -19.32 -13.76
C ALA A 173 -10.48 -18.38 -12.96
N GLU A 174 -11.16 -17.42 -13.59
CA GLU A 174 -12.07 -16.49 -12.91
C GLU A 174 -13.30 -17.20 -12.32
N GLU A 175 -13.70 -18.32 -12.90
CA GLU A 175 -14.77 -19.17 -12.38
C GLU A 175 -14.32 -19.97 -11.16
N LEU A 176 -13.02 -20.29 -11.09
CA LEU A 176 -12.42 -21.19 -10.11
C LEU A 176 -11.70 -20.49 -8.96
N ILE A 177 -11.29 -19.24 -9.12
CA ILE A 177 -10.54 -18.46 -8.13
C ILE A 177 -11.20 -17.09 -8.03
N LYS A 178 -11.80 -16.79 -6.87
CA LYS A 178 -12.55 -15.56 -6.65
C LYS A 178 -11.99 -14.73 -5.49
N PRO A 179 -11.93 -13.40 -5.59
CA PRO A 179 -11.49 -12.57 -4.47
C PRO A 179 -12.43 -12.75 -3.26
N MET A 180 -11.85 -12.81 -2.07
CA MET A 180 -12.60 -12.89 -0.81
C MET A 180 -12.72 -11.50 -0.19
N PRO A 181 -13.94 -11.07 0.22
CA PRO A 181 -14.09 -9.90 1.07
C PRO A 181 -13.45 -10.20 2.44
N VAL A 182 -12.71 -9.23 2.96
CA VAL A 182 -12.06 -9.29 4.29
C VAL A 182 -12.68 -8.29 5.26
N MET A 183 -13.56 -7.44 4.75
CA MET A 183 -14.35 -6.49 5.50
C MET A 183 -15.84 -6.83 5.30
N PRO A 184 -16.60 -7.14 6.37
CA PRO A 184 -18.06 -7.22 6.30
C PRO A 184 -18.71 -5.87 5.99
#